data_AF-A0A291FBP1-F1
#
_entry.id   AF-A0A291FBP1-F1
#
_cell.length_a   1.000
_cell.length_b   1.000
_cell.length_c   1.000
_cell.angle_alpha   90.00
_cell.angle_beta   90.00
_cell.angle_gamma   90.00
#
_symmetry.space_group_name_H-M   'P 1'
#
loop_
_entity.id
_entity.type
_entity.pdbx_description
1 polymer ?
#
loop_
_entity_poly.entity_id
_entity_poly.type
_entity_poly.pdbx_seq_one_letter_code
_entity_poly.pdbx_strand_id
1 'polypeptide(L)' 'LQKQYADVVVEVLPTQLIPGDNERKVLRVRMVMKEGAKYFNPVYLFDEGSTVSW' A
#
# COMPACT_ATOMS: atom_id res chain seq x y z
N LEU A 1 -1.98 6.78 16.45
CA LEU A 1 -0.88 6.20 17.26
C LEU A 1 -0.56 4.75 16.87
N GLN A 2 -1.52 3.81 16.87
CA GLN A 2 -1.20 2.37 16.73
C GLN A 2 -0.60 1.94 15.37
N LYS A 3 -0.92 2.63 14.28
CA LYS A 3 -0.41 2.29 12.92
C LYS A 3 1.12 2.20 12.86
N GLN A 4 1.85 2.98 13.65
CA GLN A 4 3.32 2.98 13.65
C GLN A 4 3.95 1.68 14.20
N TYR A 5 3.16 0.85 14.88
CA TYR A 5 3.61 -0.43 15.45
C TYR A 5 3.23 -1.63 14.59
N ALA A 6 2.44 -1.44 13.53
CA ALA A 6 2.02 -2.54 12.67
C ALA A 6 3.14 -2.96 11.71
N ASP A 7 3.31 -4.26 11.52
CA ASP A 7 4.26 -4.79 10.53
C ASP A 7 3.71 -4.66 9.09
N VAL A 8 2.37 -4.64 8.94
CA VAL A 8 1.68 -4.36 7.68
C VAL A 8 0.48 -3.45 7.92
N VAL A 9 0.34 -2.42 7.09
CA VAL A 9 -0.85 -1.55 7.05
C VAL A 9 -1.46 -1.59 5.66
N VAL A 10 -2.75 -1.95 5.60
CA VAL A 10 -3.56 -1.78 4.39
C VAL A 10 -4.30 -0.45 4.49
N GLU A 11 -3.92 0.50 3.65
CA GLU A 11 -4.54 1.83 3.61
C GLU A 11 -5.50 1.92 2.43
N VAL A 12 -6.76 2.26 2.72
CA VAL A 12 -7.82 2.40 1.72
C VAL A 12 -8.06 3.89 1.46
N LEU A 13 -7.88 4.30 0.22
CA LEU A 13 -7.99 5.69 -0.24
C LEU A 13 -9.01 5.79 -1.39
N PRO A 14 -9.59 6.98 -1.62
CA PRO A 14 -10.35 7.23 -2.84
C PRO A 14 -9.50 6.95 -4.09
N THR A 15 -10.13 6.42 -5.14
CA THR A 15 -9.46 6.21 -6.43
C THR A 15 -9.01 7.54 -7.04
N GLN A 16 -7.94 7.49 -7.82
CA GLN A 16 -7.49 8.60 -8.67
C GLN A 16 -7.76 8.36 -10.15
N LEU A 17 -8.32 7.18 -10.50
CA LEU A 17 -8.60 6.79 -11.88
C LEU A 17 -9.90 7.41 -12.41
N ILE A 18 -10.82 7.78 -11.52
CA ILE A 18 -12.15 8.32 -11.86
C ILE A 18 -12.26 9.71 -11.24
N PRO A 19 -12.21 10.79 -12.04
CA PRO A 19 -12.37 12.15 -11.53
C PRO A 19 -13.74 12.36 -10.90
N GLY A 20 -13.78 12.92 -9.69
CA GLY A 20 -15.04 13.24 -8.99
C GLY A 20 -15.78 12.03 -8.41
N ASP A 21 -15.15 10.86 -8.30
CA ASP A 21 -15.78 9.69 -7.69
C ASP A 21 -16.18 9.97 -6.22
N ASN A 22 -17.47 9.86 -5.96
CA ASN A 22 -18.08 9.95 -4.64
C ASN A 22 -18.77 8.65 -4.22
N GLU A 23 -18.88 7.66 -5.12
CA GLU A 23 -19.50 6.38 -4.83
C GLU A 23 -18.59 5.46 -4.01
N ARG A 24 -17.27 5.65 -4.11
CA ARG A 24 -16.25 4.91 -3.34
C ARG A 24 -16.31 3.40 -3.52
N LYS A 25 -16.77 2.95 -4.70
CA LYS A 25 -16.75 1.52 -5.09
C LYS A 25 -15.40 1.12 -5.68
N VAL A 26 -14.70 2.05 -6.33
CA VAL A 26 -13.34 1.85 -6.85
C VAL A 26 -12.38 2.54 -5.89
N LEU A 27 -11.39 1.80 -5.41
CA LEU A 27 -10.51 2.25 -4.33
C LEU A 27 -9.05 2.15 -4.75
N ARG A 28 -8.25 3.10 -4.29
CA ARG A 28 -6.79 3.01 -4.35
C ARG A 28 -6.32 2.43 -3.01
N VAL A 29 -5.71 1.25 -3.05
CA VAL A 29 -5.23 0.56 -1.86
C VAL A 29 -3.71 0.57 -1.82
N ARG A 30 -3.14 0.93 -0.68
CA ARG A 30 -1.69 0.83 -0.42
C ARG A 30 -1.43 -0.27 0.60
N MET A 31 -0.46 -1.14 0.31
CA MET A 31 0.07 -2.09 1.27
C MET A 31 1.44 -1.56 1.74
N VAL A 32 1.49 -1.04 2.96
CA VAL A 32 2.73 -0.55 3.58
C VAL A 32 3.27 -1.66 4.47
N MET A 33 4.49 -2.13 4.16
CA MET A 33 5.13 -3.26 4.80
C MET A 33 6.39 -2.80 5.51
N LYS A 34 6.60 -3.28 6.73
CA LYS A 34 7.78 -2.95 7.53
C LYS A 34 8.98 -3.77 7.08
N GLU A 35 10.09 -3.08 6.84
CA GLU A 35 11.37 -3.70 6.53
C GLU A 35 12.04 -4.30 7.78
N GLY A 36 12.84 -5.36 7.57
CA GLY A 36 13.71 -5.93 8.60
C GLY A 36 13.01 -6.79 9.67
N ALA A 37 11.73 -7.13 9.50
CA ALA A 37 11.04 -8.07 10.37
C ALA A 37 11.58 -9.50 10.14
N LYS A 38 12.05 -10.16 11.22
CA LYS A 38 12.89 -11.38 11.18
C LYS A 38 12.38 -12.51 10.27
N TYR A 39 11.07 -12.69 10.16
CA TYR A 39 10.44 -13.77 9.39
C TYR A 39 9.42 -13.24 8.37
N PHE A 40 9.64 -12.01 7.90
CA PHE A 40 8.74 -11.35 6.97
C PHE A 40 9.54 -10.64 5.88
N ASN A 41 9.30 -11.05 4.64
CA ASN A 41 9.88 -10.46 3.45
C ASN A 41 8.78 -9.65 2.74
N PRO A 42 8.91 -8.32 2.61
CA PRO A 42 7.96 -7.49 1.89
C PRO A 42 7.83 -7.94 0.43
N VAL A 43 6.61 -7.87 -0.11
CA VAL A 43 6.39 -8.13 -1.53
C VAL A 43 6.84 -6.91 -2.35
N TYR A 44 7.38 -7.16 -3.54
CA TYR A 44 7.79 -6.12 -4.48
C TYR A 44 7.29 -6.46 -5.89
N LEU A 45 7.35 -5.47 -6.78
CA LEU A 45 7.00 -5.63 -8.19
C LEU A 45 8.24 -5.36 -9.05
N PHE A 46 8.60 -6.33 -9.90
CA PHE A 46 9.78 -6.36 -10.77
C PHE A 46 11.14 -6.36 -10.07
N ASP A 47 11.54 -5.25 -9.44
CA ASP A 47 12.88 -5.06 -8.86
C ASP A 47 12.77 -4.51 -7.43
N GLU A 48 13.34 -5.23 -6.48
CA GLU A 48 13.21 -4.93 -5.05
C GLU A 48 13.95 -3.63 -4.71
N GLY A 49 13.25 -2.70 -4.05
CA GLY A 49 13.80 -1.40 -3.64
C GLY A 49 13.74 -0.30 -4.73
N SER A 50 13.40 -0.64 -5.97
CA SER A 50 13.18 0.34 -7.03
C SER A 50 11.79 1.00 -6.96
N THR A 51 11.66 2.21 -7.52
CA THR A 51 10.35 2.86 -7.70
C THR A 51 9.79 2.54 -9.06
N VAL A 52 8.66 1.82 -9.12
CA VAL A 52 8.01 1.39 -10.35
C VAL A 52 6.56 1.87 -10.41
N SER A 53 6.12 2.31 -11.58
CA SER A 53 4.70 2.50 -11.92
C SER A 53 4.37 1.55 -13.06
N TRP A 54 3.37 0.69 -12.87
CA TRP A 54 2.89 -0.28 -13.85
C TRP A 54 1.37 -0.27 -13.89
#